data_AF-A0A5B8V8X9-F1
#
_entry.id   AF-A0A5B8V8X9-F1
#
_cell.length_a   1.000
_cell.length_b   1.000
_cell.length_c   1.000
_cell.angle_alpha   90.00
_cell.angle_beta   90.00
_cell.angle_gamma   90.00
#
_symmetry.space_group_name_H-M   'P 1'
#
loop_
_entity.id
_entity.type
_entity.pdbx_description
1 polymer ?
#
loop_
_entity_poly.entity_id
_entity_poly.type
_entity_poly.pdbx_seq_one_letter_code
_entity_poly.pdbx_strand_id
1 'polypeptide(L)'
;MLPDPFFILQFGFTFTILLIMILKIIIPSKKTIINKWYLIANWVVFLFFIYLSIANIIYFIKELSEFNTEKEVYTFYYTRLNFFSPYGWSHYPAIFLPFILCLLFLKKKVRASLLWSLAVIIFFNLENIVIFITGFYRDYLSSSWSVFYTKTWQYSYIQAFLIFTLAVLIVILADKIIIKKYFA
;
A
#
# COMPACT_ATOMS: atom_id res chain seq x y z
N MET A 1 -2.22 -16.79 -2.69
CA MET A 1 -3.03 -15.68 -3.23
C MET A 1 -2.16 -14.86 -4.17
N LEU A 2 -2.48 -14.83 -5.47
CA LEU A 2 -1.87 -13.85 -6.39
C LEU A 2 -2.32 -12.44 -5.97
N PRO A 3 -1.48 -11.40 -6.09
CA PRO A 3 -1.93 -10.04 -5.85
C PRO A 3 -3.01 -9.70 -6.90
N ASP A 4 -4.20 -9.35 -6.44
CA ASP A 4 -5.29 -8.96 -7.33
C ASP A 4 -4.83 -7.83 -8.27
N PRO A 5 -5.20 -7.81 -9.55
CA PRO A 5 -4.74 -6.77 -10.49
C PRO A 5 -5.09 -5.35 -10.03
N PHE A 6 -6.15 -5.19 -9.24
CA PHE A 6 -6.53 -3.93 -8.60
C PHE A 6 -5.49 -3.41 -7.61
N PHE A 7 -4.77 -4.31 -6.95
CA PHE A 7 -3.66 -4.00 -6.07
C PHE A 7 -2.54 -3.27 -6.81
N ILE A 8 -2.11 -3.83 -7.95
CA ILE A 8 -1.02 -3.28 -8.76
C ILE A 8 -1.39 -1.87 -9.25
N LEU A 9 -2.65 -1.68 -9.65
CA LEU A 9 -3.17 -0.39 -10.08
C LEU A 9 -3.14 0.63 -8.93
N GLN A 10 -3.61 0.27 -7.74
CA GLN A 10 -3.58 1.15 -6.57
C GLN A 10 -2.15 1.55 -6.17
N PHE A 11 -1.21 0.62 -6.26
CA PHE A 11 0.22 0.89 -6.10
C PHE A 11 0.73 1.89 -7.13
N GLY A 12 0.41 1.70 -8.40
CA GLY A 12 0.77 2.65 -9.46
C GLY A 12 0.25 4.07 -9.17
N PHE A 13 -1.02 4.20 -8.77
CA PHE A 13 -1.62 5.50 -8.47
C PHE A 13 -1.04 6.17 -7.22
N THR A 14 -0.75 5.41 -6.18
CA THR A 14 -0.11 5.94 -4.95
C THR A 14 1.32 6.43 -5.23
N PHE A 15 2.10 5.70 -6.04
CA PHE A 15 3.41 6.16 -6.51
C PHE A 15 3.32 7.39 -7.43
N THR A 16 2.29 7.45 -8.29
CA THR A 16 2.06 8.61 -9.16
C THR A 16 1.78 9.87 -8.33
N ILE A 17 1.03 9.75 -7.23
CA ILE A 17 0.79 10.86 -6.29
C ILE A 17 2.10 11.33 -5.66
N LEU A 18 2.96 10.40 -5.23
CA LEU A 18 4.28 10.72 -4.67
C LEU A 18 5.14 11.49 -5.68
N LEU A 19 5.14 11.10 -6.95
CA LEU A 19 5.85 11.81 -8.01
C LEU A 19 5.29 13.22 -8.26
N ILE A 20 3.96 13.36 -8.32
CA ILE A 20 3.28 14.67 -8.46
C ILE A 20 3.67 15.59 -7.28
N MET A 21 3.81 15.02 -6.07
CA MET A 21 4.24 15.77 -4.89
C MET A 21 5.69 16.25 -5.01
N ILE A 22 6.60 15.42 -5.50
CA ILE A 22 7.99 15.82 -5.79
C ILE A 22 8.03 16.91 -6.86
N LEU A 23 7.26 16.76 -7.95
CA LEU A 23 7.17 17.75 -9.02
C LEU A 23 6.66 19.11 -8.52
N LYS A 24 5.74 19.13 -7.55
CA LYS A 24 5.23 20.36 -6.91
C LYS A 24 6.35 21.15 -6.20
N ILE A 25 7.33 20.45 -5.65
CA ILE A 25 8.49 21.04 -4.99
C ILE A 25 9.51 21.53 -6.02
N ILE A 26 9.79 20.73 -7.05
CA ILE A 26 10.79 21.04 -8.08
C ILE A 26 10.34 22.15 -9.04
N ILE A 27 9.05 22.20 -9.39
CA ILE A 27 8.50 23.11 -10.41
C ILE A 27 7.42 24.00 -9.77
N PRO A 28 7.82 25.02 -8.98
CA PRO A 28 6.87 25.88 -8.30
C PRO A 28 6.00 26.71 -9.25
N SER A 29 6.44 26.97 -10.49
CA SER A 29 5.71 27.74 -11.50
C SER A 29 4.41 27.10 -11.97
N LYS A 30 4.28 25.77 -11.88
CA LYS A 30 3.08 25.02 -12.33
C LYS A 30 2.18 24.53 -11.17
N LYS A 31 2.36 25.06 -9.96
CA LYS A 31 1.66 24.61 -8.73
C LYS A 31 0.13 24.52 -8.87
N THR A 32 -0.50 25.45 -9.58
CA THR A 32 -1.96 25.49 -9.75
C THR A 32 -2.49 24.30 -10.56
N ILE A 33 -1.83 23.98 -11.67
CA ILE A 33 -2.16 22.83 -12.53
C ILE A 33 -1.87 21.52 -11.78
N ILE A 34 -0.70 21.45 -11.11
CA ILE A 34 -0.28 20.28 -10.33
C ILE A 34 -1.28 19.97 -9.20
N ASN A 35 -1.80 20.99 -8.51
CA ASN A 35 -2.81 20.80 -7.46
C ASN A 35 -4.13 20.21 -7.97
N LYS A 36 -4.56 20.59 -9.19
CA LYS A 36 -5.78 20.01 -9.79
C LYS A 36 -5.61 18.51 -10.05
N TRP A 37 -4.52 18.13 -10.71
CA TRP A 37 -4.21 16.72 -10.99
C TRP A 37 -3.97 15.90 -9.72
N TYR A 38 -3.30 16.49 -8.72
CA TYR A 38 -3.13 15.88 -7.41
C TYR A 38 -4.49 15.56 -6.75
N LEU A 39 -5.45 16.48 -6.82
CA LEU A 39 -6.78 16.25 -6.23
C LEU A 39 -7.53 15.13 -6.96
N ILE A 40 -7.46 15.09 -8.30
CA ILE A 40 -8.08 14.05 -9.12
C ILE A 40 -7.45 12.68 -8.80
N ALA A 41 -6.12 12.60 -8.73
CA ALA A 41 -5.42 11.36 -8.39
C ALA A 41 -5.79 10.84 -6.98
N ASN A 42 -5.92 11.74 -5.99
CA ASN A 42 -6.38 11.35 -4.65
C ASN A 42 -7.81 10.83 -4.63
N TRP A 43 -8.70 11.31 -5.50
CA TRP A 43 -10.05 10.75 -5.65
C TRP A 43 -10.01 9.33 -6.24
N VAL A 44 -9.15 9.09 -7.22
CA VAL A 44 -8.95 7.75 -7.78
C VAL A 44 -8.45 6.78 -6.71
N VAL A 45 -7.45 7.18 -5.92
CA VAL A 45 -6.94 6.37 -4.80
C VAL A 45 -8.01 6.11 -3.74
N PHE A 46 -8.86 7.10 -3.46
CA PHE A 46 -9.99 6.91 -2.56
C PHE A 46 -10.98 5.83 -3.04
N LEU A 47 -11.27 5.77 -4.34
CA LEU A 47 -12.12 4.71 -4.90
C LEU A 47 -11.50 3.32 -4.74
N PHE A 48 -10.17 3.21 -4.89
CA PHE A 48 -9.47 1.95 -4.63
C PHE A 48 -9.54 1.54 -3.15
N PHE A 49 -9.43 2.48 -2.21
CA PHE A 49 -9.62 2.17 -0.79
C PHE A 49 -11.03 1.68 -0.46
N ILE A 50 -12.07 2.24 -1.11
CA ILE A 50 -13.44 1.73 -0.96
C ILE A 50 -13.52 0.27 -1.43
N TYR A 51 -13.05 0.00 -2.64
CA TYR A 51 -13.06 -1.35 -3.21
C TYR A 51 -12.34 -2.34 -2.29
N LEU A 52 -11.13 -2.00 -1.85
CA LEU A 52 -10.32 -2.87 -1.00
C LEU A 52 -10.96 -3.10 0.37
N SER A 53 -11.58 -2.07 0.95
CA SER A 53 -12.31 -2.22 2.22
C SER A 53 -13.44 -3.23 2.09
N ILE A 54 -14.22 -3.16 1.00
CA ILE A 54 -15.32 -4.09 0.74
C ILE A 54 -14.77 -5.50 0.50
N ALA A 55 -13.75 -5.64 -0.33
CA ALA A 55 -13.12 -6.92 -0.62
C ALA A 55 -12.60 -7.60 0.66
N ASN A 56 -11.82 -6.88 1.48
CA ASN A 56 -11.24 -7.43 2.71
C ASN A 56 -12.32 -7.84 3.72
N ILE A 57 -13.40 -7.07 3.84
CA ILE A 57 -14.54 -7.44 4.71
C ILE A 57 -15.23 -8.70 4.18
N ILE A 58 -15.48 -8.79 2.87
CA ILE A 58 -16.09 -9.98 2.26
C ILE A 58 -15.20 -11.20 2.47
N TYR A 59 -13.89 -11.09 2.23
CA TYR A 59 -12.93 -12.17 2.46
C TYR A 59 -12.93 -12.60 3.93
N PHE A 60 -12.94 -11.65 4.86
CA PHE A 60 -12.99 -11.94 6.29
C PHE A 60 -14.27 -12.66 6.71
N ILE A 61 -15.44 -12.20 6.23
CA ILE A 61 -16.73 -12.86 6.49
C ILE A 61 -16.76 -14.26 5.88
N LYS A 62 -16.27 -14.41 4.65
CA LYS A 62 -16.20 -15.70 3.97
C LYS A 62 -15.32 -16.69 4.74
N GLU A 63 -14.14 -16.24 5.15
CA GLU A 63 -13.22 -17.05 5.96
C GLU A 63 -13.87 -17.49 7.27
N LEU A 64 -14.56 -16.58 7.98
CA LEU A 64 -15.35 -16.95 9.17
C LEU A 64 -16.47 -17.97 8.90
N SER A 65 -17.10 -17.92 7.72
CA SER A 65 -18.21 -18.81 7.35
C SER A 65 -17.79 -20.19 6.86
N GLU A 66 -16.57 -20.34 6.36
CA GLU A 66 -16.07 -21.60 5.76
C GLU A 66 -15.54 -22.60 6.81
N PHE A 67 -15.41 -22.19 8.07
CA PHE A 67 -14.97 -23.08 9.13
C PHE A 67 -16.07 -24.07 9.55
N ASN A 68 -15.94 -25.32 9.10
CA ASN A 68 -16.90 -26.38 9.40
C ASN A 68 -16.49 -27.25 10.60
N THR A 69 -15.24 -27.16 11.07
CA THR A 69 -14.73 -27.99 12.17
C THR A 69 -14.11 -27.16 13.30
N GLU A 70 -14.28 -27.61 14.55
CA GLU A 70 -13.72 -26.94 15.74
C GLU A 70 -12.19 -26.75 15.67
N LYS A 71 -11.48 -27.67 15.01
CA LYS A 71 -10.02 -27.61 14.84
C LYS A 71 -9.58 -26.49 13.89
N GLU A 72 -10.33 -26.24 12.83
CA GLU A 72 -10.01 -25.17 11.87
C GLU A 72 -10.31 -23.79 12.48
N VAL A 73 -11.45 -23.66 13.19
CA VAL A 73 -11.77 -22.45 13.97
C VAL A 73 -10.69 -22.17 15.00
N TYR A 74 -10.26 -23.19 15.76
CA TYR A 74 -9.19 -23.06 16.74
C TYR A 74 -7.89 -22.62 16.09
N THR A 75 -7.49 -23.24 14.98
CA THR A 75 -6.24 -22.89 14.28
C THR A 75 -6.28 -21.48 13.72
N PHE A 76 -7.41 -21.06 13.13
CA PHE A 76 -7.61 -19.69 12.65
C PHE A 76 -7.58 -18.68 13.80
N TYR A 77 -8.23 -19.00 14.93
CA TYR A 77 -8.22 -18.14 16.10
C TYR A 77 -6.80 -17.91 16.61
N TYR A 78 -6.00 -18.96 16.78
CA TYR A 78 -4.64 -18.85 17.32
C TYR A 78 -3.60 -18.31 16.33
N THR A 79 -3.93 -18.18 15.04
CA THR A 79 -2.99 -17.65 14.02
C THR A 79 -3.32 -16.23 13.55
N ARG A 80 -4.62 -15.87 13.45
CA ARG A 80 -5.07 -14.63 12.81
C ARG A 80 -6.03 -13.79 13.66
N LEU A 81 -6.96 -14.38 14.42
CA LEU A 81 -7.90 -13.61 15.24
C LEU A 81 -7.34 -13.22 16.61
N ASN A 82 -6.56 -14.08 17.26
CA ASN A 82 -6.01 -13.78 18.56
C ASN A 82 -4.98 -12.66 18.38
N PHE A 83 -5.27 -11.47 18.92
CA PHE A 83 -4.36 -10.34 18.88
C PHE A 83 -2.96 -10.76 19.33
N PHE A 84 -2.82 -11.43 20.47
CA PHE A 84 -1.52 -11.85 21.02
C PHE A 84 -0.83 -13.00 20.26
N SER A 85 -1.40 -13.50 19.17
CA SER A 85 -0.70 -14.44 18.30
C SER A 85 0.44 -13.74 17.54
N PRO A 86 1.46 -14.49 17.07
CA PRO A 86 2.62 -13.91 16.37
C PRO A 86 2.28 -12.99 15.21
N TYR A 87 1.11 -13.17 14.59
CA TYR A 87 0.63 -12.38 13.45
C TYR A 87 -0.74 -11.74 13.65
N GLY A 88 -1.39 -11.92 14.80
CA GLY A 88 -2.71 -11.35 15.08
C GLY A 88 -2.72 -9.83 15.00
N TRP A 89 -1.72 -9.17 15.59
CA TRP A 89 -1.56 -7.69 15.52
C TRP A 89 -1.47 -7.16 14.10
N SER A 90 -1.00 -7.98 13.18
CA SER A 90 -0.78 -7.60 11.79
C SER A 90 -2.04 -7.82 10.94
N HIS A 91 -2.87 -8.79 11.30
CA HIS A 91 -4.11 -9.12 10.62
C HIS A 91 -5.21 -8.07 10.78
N TYR A 92 -5.34 -7.46 11.97
CA TYR A 92 -6.34 -6.41 12.20
C TYR A 92 -6.11 -5.15 11.32
N PRO A 93 -4.91 -4.56 11.26
CA PRO A 93 -4.61 -3.50 10.30
C PRO A 93 -4.87 -3.96 8.86
N ALA A 94 -4.54 -5.18 8.48
CA ALA A 94 -4.80 -5.70 7.13
C ALA A 94 -6.28 -5.68 6.71
N ILE A 95 -7.20 -5.76 7.66
CA ILE A 95 -8.64 -5.72 7.35
C ILE A 95 -9.18 -4.29 7.51
N PHE A 96 -8.81 -3.62 8.60
CA PHE A 96 -9.46 -2.37 9.01
C PHE A 96 -8.76 -1.11 8.53
N LEU A 97 -7.48 -1.18 8.19
CA LEU A 97 -6.72 0.00 7.76
C LEU A 97 -7.25 0.60 6.45
N PRO A 98 -7.59 -0.17 5.40
CA PRO A 98 -8.20 0.40 4.19
C PRO A 98 -9.51 1.15 4.49
N PHE A 99 -10.30 0.63 5.42
CA PHE A 99 -11.56 1.22 5.84
C PHE A 99 -11.35 2.54 6.61
N ILE A 100 -10.42 2.55 7.57
CA ILE A 100 -10.04 3.76 8.31
C ILE A 100 -9.48 4.82 7.35
N LEU A 101 -8.64 4.41 6.40
CA LEU A 101 -8.08 5.29 5.40
C LEU A 101 -9.18 5.89 4.51
N CYS A 102 -10.14 5.09 4.06
CA CYS A 102 -11.32 5.59 3.36
C CYS A 102 -12.05 6.69 4.17
N LEU A 103 -12.33 6.45 5.45
CA LEU A 103 -12.98 7.43 6.34
C LEU A 103 -12.18 8.73 6.47
N LEU A 104 -10.84 8.64 6.58
CA LEU A 104 -9.97 9.80 6.66
C LEU A 104 -9.94 10.58 5.34
N PHE A 105 -9.93 9.88 4.21
CA PHE A 105 -9.92 10.51 2.88
C PHE A 105 -11.20 11.28 2.57
N LEU A 106 -12.35 11.01 3.19
CA LEU A 106 -13.55 11.86 2.98
C LEU A 106 -13.27 13.34 3.31
N LYS A 107 -12.43 13.62 4.32
CA LYS A 107 -12.08 14.99 4.72
C LYS A 107 -11.19 15.67 3.66
N LYS A 108 -11.69 16.77 3.08
CA LYS A 108 -10.93 17.59 2.11
C LYS A 108 -9.55 18.03 2.63
N LYS A 109 -9.45 18.35 3.93
CA LYS A 109 -8.18 18.74 4.58
C LYS A 109 -7.13 17.62 4.55
N VAL A 110 -7.56 16.37 4.66
CA VAL A 110 -6.66 15.19 4.65
C VAL A 110 -6.19 14.92 3.23
N ARG A 111 -7.11 14.84 2.26
CA ARG A 111 -6.77 14.63 0.83
C ARG A 111 -5.88 15.70 0.24
N ALA A 112 -6.06 16.95 0.65
CA ALA A 112 -5.24 18.06 0.19
C ALA A 112 -3.86 18.11 0.86
N SER A 113 -3.67 17.37 1.96
CA SER A 113 -2.44 17.38 2.74
C SER A 113 -1.42 16.39 2.18
N LEU A 114 -0.19 16.88 2.10
CA LEU A 114 0.97 16.16 1.61
C LEU A 114 1.47 15.10 2.62
N LEU A 115 1.35 15.41 3.92
CA LEU A 115 1.78 14.49 4.97
C LEU A 115 0.85 13.29 5.08
N TRP A 116 -0.46 13.52 4.91
CA TRP A 116 -1.45 12.46 4.98
C TRP A 116 -1.32 11.50 3.80
N SER A 117 -1.09 12.00 2.58
CA SER A 117 -0.84 11.12 1.43
C SER A 117 0.43 10.29 1.59
N LEU A 118 1.52 10.84 2.14
CA LEU A 118 2.72 10.04 2.45
C LEU A 118 2.46 8.96 3.50
N ALA A 119 1.78 9.31 4.60
CA ALA A 119 1.46 8.34 5.64
C ALA A 119 0.66 7.17 5.06
N VAL A 120 -0.34 7.46 4.24
CA VAL A 120 -1.19 6.47 3.58
C VAL A 120 -0.40 5.52 2.70
N ILE A 121 0.55 6.05 1.92
CA ILE A 121 1.43 5.24 1.08
C ILE A 121 2.24 4.27 1.94
N ILE A 122 2.86 4.76 3.02
CA ILE A 122 3.70 3.95 3.91
C ILE A 122 2.86 2.88 4.62
N PHE A 123 1.74 3.27 5.22
CA PHE A 123 0.85 2.38 5.96
C PHE A 123 0.28 1.27 5.08
N PHE A 124 -0.11 1.60 3.85
CA PHE A 124 -0.60 0.62 2.90
C PHE A 124 0.48 -0.37 2.45
N ASN A 125 1.71 0.10 2.22
CA ASN A 125 2.83 -0.78 1.90
C ASN A 125 3.11 -1.81 3.00
N LEU A 126 2.99 -1.41 4.27
CA LEU A 126 3.21 -2.30 5.42
C LEU A 126 2.12 -3.37 5.52
N GLU A 127 0.87 -3.02 5.21
CA GLU A 127 -0.27 -3.94 5.18
C GLU A 127 -0.05 -5.15 4.28
N ASN A 128 0.59 -4.93 3.14
CA ASN A 128 0.71 -5.93 2.09
C ASN A 128 1.88 -6.88 2.29
N ILE A 129 2.93 -6.42 2.95
CA ILE A 129 4.01 -7.29 3.45
C ILE A 129 3.43 -8.27 4.48
N VAL A 130 2.49 -7.81 5.31
CA VAL A 130 1.85 -8.63 6.33
C VAL A 130 0.98 -9.72 5.71
N ILE A 131 0.05 -9.38 4.82
CA ILE A 131 -0.85 -10.36 4.18
C ILE A 131 -0.04 -11.42 3.42
N PHE A 132 1.03 -11.01 2.74
CA PHE A 132 1.91 -11.94 2.05
C PHE A 132 2.60 -12.91 3.02
N ILE A 133 3.19 -12.41 4.11
CA ILE A 133 3.89 -13.26 5.09
C ILE A 133 2.92 -14.21 5.81
N THR A 134 1.75 -13.73 6.23
CA THR A 134 0.74 -14.56 6.92
C THR A 134 0.07 -15.58 6.00
N GLY A 135 0.14 -15.37 4.69
CA GLY A 135 -0.24 -16.34 3.67
C GLY A 135 0.72 -17.53 3.53
N PHE A 136 2.03 -17.34 3.78
CA PHE A 136 3.06 -18.38 3.66
C PHE A 136 3.47 -19.02 4.99
N TYR A 137 3.32 -18.29 6.11
CA TYR A 137 3.85 -18.72 7.41
C TYR A 137 3.16 -19.98 7.99
N ARG A 138 1.90 -20.21 7.61
CA ARG A 138 1.07 -21.34 8.10
C ARG A 138 0.39 -22.01 6.90
N ASP A 139 1.13 -22.86 6.20
CA ASP A 139 0.63 -23.71 5.13
C ASP A 139 -0.03 -25.01 5.66
N TYR A 140 -0.62 -25.78 4.75
CA TYR A 140 -1.38 -27.02 5.01
C TYR A 140 -0.61 -28.11 5.79
N LEU A 141 0.73 -28.08 5.82
CA LEU A 141 1.57 -29.05 6.54
C LEU A 141 2.27 -28.41 7.73
N SER A 142 2.08 -28.99 8.92
CA SER A 142 2.69 -28.50 10.17
C SER A 142 4.21 -28.62 10.21
N SER A 143 4.80 -29.55 9.46
CA SER A 143 6.26 -29.70 9.33
C SER A 143 6.94 -28.58 8.55
N SER A 144 6.17 -27.84 7.75
CA SER A 144 6.66 -26.73 6.94
C SER A 144 6.54 -25.37 7.65
N TRP A 145 6.02 -25.36 8.88
CA TRP A 145 5.88 -24.14 9.65
C TRP A 145 7.26 -23.66 10.11
N SER A 146 7.76 -22.61 9.44
CA SER A 146 8.97 -21.92 9.88
C SER A 146 8.72 -21.20 11.22
N VAL A 147 9.76 -21.09 12.05
CA VAL A 147 9.63 -20.54 13.42
C VAL A 147 9.40 -19.03 13.40
N PHE A 148 10.01 -18.29 12.44
CA PHE A 148 9.77 -16.86 12.20
C PHE A 148 10.27 -16.47 10.80
N TYR A 149 9.58 -15.54 10.13
CA TYR A 149 10.15 -14.86 8.97
C TYR A 149 11.20 -13.83 9.41
N THR A 150 12.49 -14.11 9.17
CA THR A 150 13.60 -13.18 9.46
C THR A 150 13.95 -12.30 8.26
N LYS A 151 13.89 -10.98 8.47
CA LYS A 151 13.90 -9.87 7.51
C LYS A 151 15.27 -9.53 6.90
N THR A 152 15.96 -10.44 6.22
CA THR A 152 17.23 -10.09 5.53
C THR A 152 17.02 -9.35 4.19
N TRP A 153 15.88 -9.54 3.54
CA TRP A 153 15.57 -9.01 2.19
C TRP A 153 14.92 -7.61 2.19
N GLN A 154 14.79 -6.96 3.35
CA GLN A 154 14.16 -5.63 3.41
C GLN A 154 15.02 -4.52 2.80
N TYR A 155 16.34 -4.68 2.84
CA TYR A 155 17.28 -3.71 2.27
C TYR A 155 17.19 -3.63 0.74
N SER A 156 16.83 -4.73 0.06
CA SER A 156 16.61 -4.75 -1.39
C SER A 156 15.45 -3.85 -1.84
N TYR A 157 14.40 -3.69 -1.01
CA TYR A 157 13.31 -2.76 -1.33
C TYR A 157 13.75 -1.30 -1.26
N ILE A 158 14.61 -0.98 -0.28
CA ILE A 158 15.19 0.36 -0.15
C ILE A 158 16.08 0.66 -1.37
N GLN A 159 16.91 -0.31 -1.79
CA GLN A 159 17.73 -0.17 -3.00
C GLN A 159 16.88 0.02 -4.27
N ALA A 160 15.82 -0.77 -4.45
CA ALA A 160 14.93 -0.63 -5.61
C ALA A 160 14.26 0.75 -5.64
N PHE A 161 13.79 1.24 -4.49
CA PHE A 161 13.23 2.58 -4.37
C PHE A 161 14.25 3.68 -4.71
N LEU A 162 15.50 3.51 -4.28
CA LEU A 162 16.58 4.47 -4.52
C LEU A 162 16.98 4.50 -6.01
N ILE A 163 17.02 3.36 -6.68
CA ILE A 163 17.27 3.25 -8.13
C ILE A 163 16.13 3.91 -8.93
N PHE A 164 14.88 3.63 -8.56
CA PHE A 164 13.71 4.21 -9.24
C PHE A 164 13.71 5.75 -9.12
N THR A 165 13.94 6.27 -7.91
CA THR A 165 13.97 7.73 -7.68
C THR A 165 15.13 8.41 -8.41
N LEU A 166 16.30 7.77 -8.47
CA LEU A 166 17.45 8.26 -9.23
C LEU A 166 17.15 8.29 -10.74
N ALA A 167 16.53 7.25 -11.29
CA ALA A 167 16.15 7.19 -12.70
C ALA A 167 15.17 8.32 -13.09
N VAL A 168 14.16 8.59 -12.25
CA VAL A 168 13.22 9.69 -12.47
C VAL A 168 13.93 11.05 -12.44
N LEU A 169 14.85 11.26 -11.50
CA LEU A 169 15.64 12.50 -11.42
C LEU A 169 16.50 12.72 -12.66
N ILE A 170 17.13 11.66 -13.19
CA ILE A 170 17.92 11.73 -14.42
C ILE A 170 17.05 12.16 -15.60
N VAL A 171 15.85 11.60 -15.75
CA VAL A 171 14.91 11.98 -16.81
C VAL A 171 14.52 13.46 -16.69
N ILE A 172 14.19 13.93 -15.48
CA ILE A 172 13.84 15.34 -15.24
C ILE A 172 15.01 16.29 -15.55
N LEU A 173 16.24 15.91 -15.19
CA LEU A 173 17.44 16.68 -15.48
C LEU A 173 17.76 16.70 -16.98
N ALA A 174 17.62 15.57 -17.66
CA ALA A 174 17.79 15.46 -19.10
C ALA A 174 16.80 16.39 -19.83
N ASP A 175 15.54 16.43 -19.40
CA ASP A 175 14.51 17.30 -19.96
C ASP A 175 14.89 18.79 -19.83
N LYS A 176 15.42 19.20 -18.66
CA LYS A 176 15.90 20.58 -18.45
C LYS A 176 17.09 20.93 -19.36
N ILE A 177 18.01 19.99 -19.58
CA ILE A 177 19.18 20.20 -20.45
C ILE A 177 18.75 20.30 -21.91
N ILE A 178 17.83 19.43 -22.36
CA ILE A 178 17.31 19.42 -23.74
C ILE A 178 16.54 20.72 -24.01
N ILE A 179 15.62 21.13 -23.13
CA ILE A 179 14.86 22.37 -23.29
C ILE A 179 15.81 23.57 -23.37
N LYS A 180 16.85 23.62 -22.54
CA LYS A 180 17.84 24.70 -22.57
C LYS A 180 18.74 24.69 -23.82
N LYS A 181 18.86 23.56 -24.51
CA LYS A 181 19.68 23.40 -25.73
C LYS A 181 18.91 23.71 -27.01
N TYR A 182 17.59 23.54 -27.02
CA TYR A 182 16.74 23.73 -28.20
C TYR A 182 15.83 24.97 -28.14
N PHE A 183 15.65 25.58 -26.97
CA PHE A 183 14.76 26.74 -26.77
C PHE A 183 15.44 27.92 -26.06
N ALA A 184 16.77 27.96 -26.01
CA ALA A 184 17.56 29.15 -25.67
C ALA A 184 18.26 29.66 -26.93
#